data_AF-A0A930XMC9-F1
#
_entry.id   AF-A0A930XMC9-F1
#
_cell.length_a   1.000
_cell.length_b   1.000
_cell.length_c   1.000
_cell.angle_alpha   90.00
_cell.angle_beta   90.00
_cell.angle_gamma   90.00
#
_symmetry.space_group_name_H-M   'P 1'
#
loop_
_entity.id
_entity.type
_entity.pdbx_description
1 polymer ?
#
loop_
_entity_poly.entity_id
_entity_poly.type
_entity_poly.pdbx_seq_one_letter_code
_entity_poly.pdbx_strand_id
1 'polypeptide(L)'
;MSNRLSNAFSHARPEANLQELTQCKLPSGIHAWLQELLSNLPLELHVNFWNQDFCIFGGTDQEKAGSQLSLQVHHPGVLRSLLLSQDPLILVDAYLLLNHGIASSEQCNGSSLGERFINRYIFPNGELAQLSTMLSVAEQTGWEIVDVDAWRPHYAITLSHWADNFRRVFDRMVSLMGERKARLWQLYLRGSAFAFENDYERIYQTVLRRKSDKIWNLPLTRTGWLC
;
A
#
# COMPACT_ATOMS: atom_id res chain seq x y z
N MET A 1 -7.23 19.56 -12.74
CA MET A 1 -8.31 18.64 -12.35
C MET A 1 -8.22 18.15 -10.89
N SER A 2 -7.18 18.51 -10.11
CA SER A 2 -7.02 18.03 -8.71
C SER A 2 -7.93 18.71 -7.67
N ASN A 3 -8.44 19.92 -7.90
CA ASN A 3 -9.20 20.68 -6.89
C ASN A 3 -10.68 20.27 -6.66
N ARG A 4 -11.19 19.19 -7.26
CA ARG A 4 -12.62 18.79 -7.10
C ARG A 4 -12.87 17.49 -6.32
N LEU A 5 -11.85 16.71 -6.02
CA LEU A 5 -12.01 15.41 -5.33
C LEU A 5 -11.90 15.51 -3.80
N SER A 6 -11.29 16.56 -3.26
CA SER A 6 -11.11 16.77 -1.81
C SER A 6 -12.42 16.97 -1.05
N ASN A 7 -13.45 17.55 -1.68
CA ASN A 7 -14.73 17.85 -1.04
C ASN A 7 -15.71 16.66 -0.95
N ALA A 8 -15.41 15.52 -1.58
CA ALA A 8 -16.37 14.41 -1.67
C ALA A 8 -16.36 13.48 -0.45
N PHE A 9 -15.33 13.54 0.40
CA PHE A 9 -15.12 12.57 1.48
C PHE A 9 -15.23 13.16 2.89
N SER A 10 -15.61 14.43 3.02
CA SER A 10 -15.75 15.13 4.32
C SER A 10 -16.91 14.64 5.20
N HIS A 11 -17.76 13.74 4.70
CA HIS A 11 -19.01 13.35 5.38
C HIS A 11 -19.11 11.87 5.80
N ALA A 12 -18.15 11.01 5.45
CA ALA A 12 -18.20 9.60 5.84
C ALA A 12 -17.50 9.41 7.20
N ARG A 13 -18.28 9.16 8.26
CA ARG A 13 -17.74 8.80 9.58
C ARG A 13 -17.19 7.36 9.53
N PRO A 14 -16.10 7.05 10.26
CA PRO A 14 -15.46 5.71 10.24
C PRO A 14 -16.34 4.57 10.79
N GLU A 15 -17.38 4.89 11.55
CA GLU A 15 -18.29 3.91 12.17
C GLU A 15 -19.56 3.64 11.35
N ALA A 16 -19.60 4.07 10.08
CA ALA A 16 -20.77 3.85 9.24
C ALA A 16 -21.01 2.35 9.05
N ASN A 17 -22.15 1.86 9.57
CA ASN A 17 -22.64 0.51 9.37
C ASN A 17 -22.62 0.18 7.86
N LEU A 18 -22.41 -1.09 7.43
CA LEU A 18 -22.41 -1.43 5.99
C LEU A 18 -23.67 -0.92 5.27
N GLN A 19 -24.79 -0.80 5.99
CA GLN A 19 -26.03 -0.17 5.53
C GLN A 19 -25.93 1.35 5.32
N GLU A 20 -25.19 2.10 6.15
CA GLU A 20 -24.93 3.54 5.98
C GLU A 20 -23.97 3.80 4.81
N LEU A 21 -23.02 2.89 4.56
CA LEU A 21 -22.12 3.00 3.41
C LEU A 21 -22.86 2.87 2.08
N THR A 22 -23.93 2.06 1.99
CA THR A 22 -24.78 1.98 0.79
C THR A 22 -25.43 3.33 0.44
N GLN A 23 -25.54 4.26 1.40
CA GLN A 23 -26.08 5.60 1.21
C GLN A 23 -25.00 6.63 0.81
N CYS A 24 -23.71 6.29 0.94
CA CYS A 24 -22.61 7.14 0.52
C CYS A 24 -22.54 7.21 -1.01
N LYS A 25 -22.64 8.43 -1.55
CA LYS A 25 -22.55 8.67 -2.99
C LYS A 25 -21.14 8.41 -3.49
N LEU A 26 -21.04 7.80 -4.67
CA LEU A 26 -19.78 7.70 -5.38
C LEU A 26 -19.27 9.11 -5.71
N PRO A 27 -18.02 9.45 -5.36
CA PRO A 27 -17.42 10.72 -5.75
C PRO A 27 -17.47 10.92 -7.26
N SER A 28 -17.84 12.13 -7.69
CA SER A 28 -18.14 12.44 -9.09
C SER A 28 -16.97 12.22 -10.07
N GLY A 29 -15.73 12.15 -9.59
CA GLY A 29 -14.56 11.89 -10.45
C GLY A 29 -14.14 10.43 -10.56
N ILE A 30 -14.73 9.51 -9.78
CA ILE A 30 -14.36 8.08 -9.85
C ILE A 30 -14.74 7.47 -11.21
N HIS A 31 -15.92 7.80 -11.73
CA HIS A 31 -16.36 7.35 -13.06
C HIS A 31 -15.36 7.74 -14.14
N ALA A 32 -14.97 9.02 -14.18
CA ALA A 32 -14.02 9.53 -15.17
C ALA A 32 -12.63 8.90 -15.02
N TRP A 33 -12.16 8.71 -13.78
CA TRP A 33 -10.87 8.06 -13.51
C TRP A 33 -10.86 6.58 -13.93
N LEU A 34 -11.90 5.82 -13.58
CA LEU A 34 -12.02 4.43 -14.02
C LEU A 34 -12.16 4.33 -15.54
N GLN A 35 -12.85 5.29 -16.18
CA GLN A 35 -12.94 5.36 -17.64
C GLN A 35 -11.56 5.55 -18.27
N GLU A 36 -10.74 6.47 -17.74
CA GLU A 36 -9.37 6.68 -18.21
C GLU A 36 -8.53 5.41 -18.06
N LEU A 37 -8.62 4.74 -16.91
CA LEU A 37 -7.83 3.55 -16.60
C LEU A 37 -8.23 2.31 -17.42
N LEU A 38 -9.53 2.10 -17.61
CA LEU A 38 -10.10 0.82 -18.06
C LEU A 38 -10.70 0.89 -19.47
N SER A 39 -10.71 2.07 -20.11
CA SER A 39 -11.28 2.25 -21.46
C SER A 39 -10.65 1.39 -22.55
N ASN A 40 -9.35 1.06 -22.41
CA ASN A 40 -8.61 0.28 -23.40
C ASN A 40 -8.66 -1.24 -23.15
N LEU A 41 -9.51 -1.71 -22.23
CA LEU A 41 -9.66 -3.14 -21.99
C LEU A 41 -10.26 -3.85 -23.23
N PRO A 42 -9.67 -4.98 -23.67
CA PRO A 42 -10.18 -5.76 -24.80
C PRO A 42 -11.47 -6.54 -24.46
N LEU A 43 -12.03 -6.36 -23.26
CA LEU A 43 -13.17 -7.10 -22.72
C LEU A 43 -14.16 -6.10 -22.08
N GLU A 44 -15.45 -6.44 -22.12
CA GLU A 44 -16.49 -5.67 -21.45
C GLU A 44 -16.47 -5.96 -19.94
N LEU A 45 -16.13 -4.94 -19.15
CA LEU A 45 -16.05 -5.01 -17.69
C LEU A 45 -17.17 -4.21 -17.05
N HIS A 46 -18.01 -4.90 -16.28
CA HIS A 46 -19.07 -4.31 -15.46
C HIS A 46 -18.54 -4.13 -14.04
N VAL A 47 -18.50 -2.89 -13.54
CA VAL A 47 -18.11 -2.59 -12.16
C VAL A 47 -19.35 -2.14 -11.41
N ASN A 48 -19.75 -2.91 -10.39
CA ASN A 48 -20.89 -2.61 -9.54
C ASN A 48 -20.38 -2.15 -8.17
N PHE A 49 -20.91 -1.07 -7.63
CA PHE A 49 -20.47 -0.47 -6.37
C PHE A 49 -21.44 -0.77 -5.21
N TRP A 50 -20.94 -0.58 -4.00
CA TRP A 50 -21.64 -0.81 -2.73
C TRP A 50 -22.92 0.04 -2.58
N ASN A 51 -23.03 1.14 -3.32
CA ASN A 51 -24.19 2.06 -3.32
C ASN A 51 -25.15 1.81 -4.49
N GLN A 52 -25.11 0.62 -5.10
CA GLN A 52 -25.94 0.23 -6.26
C GLN A 52 -25.64 1.03 -7.55
N ASP A 53 -24.59 1.84 -7.54
CA ASP A 53 -24.07 2.51 -8.72
C ASP A 53 -23.28 1.52 -9.58
N PHE A 54 -23.10 1.81 -10.88
CA PHE A 54 -22.35 0.93 -11.76
C PHE A 54 -21.74 1.64 -12.97
N CYS A 55 -20.63 1.08 -13.46
CA CYS A 55 -19.98 1.49 -14.70
C CYS A 55 -19.75 0.30 -15.63
N ILE A 56 -19.68 0.56 -16.92
CA ILE A 56 -19.28 -0.43 -17.92
C ILE A 56 -18.10 0.15 -18.72
N PHE A 57 -17.02 -0.62 -18.86
CA PHE A 57 -15.79 -0.22 -19.54
C PHE A 57 -15.39 -1.23 -20.62
N GLY A 58 -14.69 -0.76 -21.65
CA GLY A 58 -14.18 -1.60 -22.73
C GLY A 58 -15.26 -2.11 -23.68
N GLY A 59 -14.88 -3.04 -24.55
CA GLY A 59 -15.74 -3.58 -25.61
C GLY A 59 -15.68 -2.74 -26.89
N THR A 60 -15.01 -3.25 -27.92
CA THR A 60 -15.20 -2.74 -29.28
C THR A 60 -16.42 -3.41 -29.91
N ASP A 61 -17.12 -2.67 -30.79
CA ASP A 61 -18.45 -2.95 -31.35
C ASP A 61 -18.62 -4.29 -32.12
N GLN A 62 -17.69 -5.25 -32.06
CA GLN A 62 -17.79 -6.51 -32.81
C GLN A 62 -17.57 -7.83 -32.06
N GLU A 63 -17.24 -7.85 -30.76
CA GLU A 63 -17.16 -9.11 -30.00
C GLU A 63 -18.16 -9.17 -28.83
N LYS A 64 -19.45 -9.10 -29.19
CA LYS A 64 -20.60 -9.32 -28.28
C LYS A 64 -20.85 -10.79 -27.91
N ALA A 65 -19.82 -11.64 -27.88
CA ALA A 65 -20.02 -13.06 -27.59
C ALA A 65 -18.88 -13.66 -26.76
N GLY A 66 -18.99 -13.56 -25.44
CA GLY A 66 -18.54 -14.67 -24.59
C GLY A 66 -17.89 -14.34 -23.25
N SER A 67 -17.33 -13.16 -23.05
CA SER A 67 -16.56 -12.87 -21.83
C SER A 67 -16.87 -11.49 -21.25
N GLN A 68 -18.08 -11.37 -20.73
CA GLN A 68 -18.46 -10.31 -19.80
C GLN A 68 -17.81 -10.60 -18.44
N LEU A 69 -17.01 -9.68 -17.92
CA LEU A 69 -16.43 -9.77 -16.59
C LEU A 69 -17.18 -8.81 -15.66
N SER A 70 -17.62 -9.27 -14.49
CA SER A 70 -18.25 -8.41 -13.49
C SER A 70 -17.38 -8.31 -12.24
N LEU A 71 -17.02 -7.08 -11.83
CA LEU A 71 -16.36 -6.78 -10.57
C LEU A 71 -17.38 -6.18 -9.60
N GLN A 72 -17.50 -6.78 -8.42
CA GLN A 72 -18.36 -6.31 -7.34
C GLN A 72 -17.50 -5.62 -6.26
N VAL A 73 -17.69 -4.32 -6.08
CA VAL A 73 -16.98 -3.51 -5.09
C VAL A 73 -17.89 -3.30 -3.88
N HIS A 74 -17.75 -4.17 -2.88
CA HIS A 74 -18.61 -4.16 -1.70
C HIS A 74 -18.27 -3.07 -0.67
N HIS A 75 -17.14 -2.36 -0.82
CA HIS A 75 -16.71 -1.36 0.15
C HIS A 75 -15.90 -0.21 -0.50
N PRO A 76 -16.14 1.07 -0.13
CA PRO A 76 -15.41 2.23 -0.67
C PRO A 76 -13.90 2.17 -0.47
N GLY A 77 -13.45 1.50 0.59
CA GLY A 77 -12.02 1.29 0.89
C GLY A 77 -11.26 0.52 -0.19
N VAL A 78 -11.93 -0.27 -1.02
CA VAL A 78 -11.29 -1.02 -2.14
C VAL A 78 -10.83 -0.06 -3.24
N LEU A 79 -11.68 0.91 -3.62
CA LEU A 79 -11.28 1.94 -4.59
C LEU A 79 -10.17 2.82 -4.03
N ARG A 80 -10.21 3.11 -2.73
CA ARG A 80 -9.12 3.78 -2.03
C ARG A 80 -7.81 3.00 -2.19
N SER A 81 -7.81 1.68 -1.97
CA SER A 81 -6.61 0.85 -2.15
C SER A 81 -6.11 0.80 -3.59
N LEU A 82 -7.02 0.78 -4.58
CA LEU A 82 -6.65 0.79 -6.00
C LEU A 82 -6.06 2.14 -6.42
N LEU A 83 -6.64 3.25 -5.96
CA LEU A 83 -6.10 4.60 -6.14
C LEU A 83 -4.68 4.72 -5.53
N LEU A 84 -4.45 4.12 -4.36
CA LEU A 84 -3.15 4.09 -3.69
C LEU A 84 -2.08 3.27 -4.43
N SER A 85 -2.47 2.38 -5.35
CA SER A 85 -1.54 1.48 -6.04
C SER A 85 -0.88 2.08 -7.29
N GLN A 86 -1.41 3.18 -7.82
CA GLN A 86 -0.92 3.75 -9.09
C GLN A 86 -0.09 5.03 -8.95
N ASP A 87 -0.34 5.87 -7.93
CA ASP A 87 0.46 7.06 -7.72
C ASP A 87 0.44 7.52 -6.24
N PRO A 88 1.49 7.22 -5.45
CA PRO A 88 1.54 7.56 -4.03
C PRO A 88 1.59 9.07 -3.75
N LEU A 89 1.80 9.92 -4.77
CA LEU A 89 1.95 11.38 -4.62
C LEU A 89 0.63 12.16 -4.64
N ILE A 90 -0.49 11.55 -5.04
CA ILE A 90 -1.80 12.24 -5.15
C ILE A 90 -2.47 12.43 -3.77
N LEU A 91 -1.86 11.95 -2.68
CA LEU A 91 -2.33 12.16 -1.31
C LEU A 91 -1.81 13.47 -0.67
N VAL A 92 -1.27 14.40 -1.47
CA VAL A 92 -0.92 15.74 -0.97
C VAL A 92 -2.14 16.53 -0.47
N ASP A 93 -3.36 16.20 -0.91
CA ASP A 93 -4.57 16.99 -0.59
C ASP A 93 -5.59 16.31 0.33
N ALA A 94 -5.24 15.18 0.96
CA ALA A 94 -5.99 14.59 2.08
C ALA A 94 -5.07 14.29 3.26
N TYR A 95 -4.28 15.29 3.67
CA TYR A 95 -3.71 15.55 5.01
C TYR A 95 -3.27 14.37 5.90
N LEU A 96 -2.84 13.25 5.31
CA LEU A 96 -2.39 12.06 6.04
C LEU A 96 -1.30 11.32 5.27
N LEU A 97 -0.03 11.71 5.41
CA LEU A 97 1.04 10.87 4.84
C LEU A 97 1.15 9.61 5.70
N LEU A 98 0.85 8.46 5.10
CA LEU A 98 1.13 7.14 5.66
C LEU A 98 2.47 6.68 5.11
N ASN A 99 3.53 6.79 5.92
CA ASN A 99 4.81 6.22 5.58
C ASN A 99 4.85 4.77 6.08
N HIS A 100 4.83 3.79 5.16
CA HIS A 100 5.06 2.38 5.46
C HIS A 100 6.47 2.01 5.00
N GLY A 101 7.40 1.94 5.95
CA GLY A 101 8.82 1.84 5.63
C GLY A 101 9.54 0.87 6.54
N ILE A 102 10.41 0.06 5.95
CA ILE A 102 11.42 -0.70 6.69
C ILE A 102 12.40 0.32 7.28
N ALA A 103 12.71 0.15 8.55
CA ALA A 103 13.63 0.98 9.30
C ALA A 103 14.71 0.11 9.93
N SER A 104 15.92 0.65 9.98
CA SER A 104 17.02 -0.01 10.67
C SER A 104 16.90 0.19 12.18
N SER A 105 17.33 -0.81 12.95
CA SER A 105 17.41 -0.69 14.40
C SER A 105 18.60 0.14 14.88
N GLU A 106 19.66 0.16 14.07
CA GLU A 106 20.90 0.90 14.28
C GLU A 106 21.21 1.79 13.08
N GLN A 107 22.16 2.70 13.20
CA GLN A 107 22.59 3.50 12.06
C GLN A 107 23.27 2.56 11.04
N CYS A 108 22.68 2.42 9.84
CA CYS A 108 23.32 1.68 8.76
C CYS A 108 24.65 2.34 8.39
N ASN A 109 25.75 1.63 8.61
CA ASN A 109 27.11 2.10 8.31
C ASN A 109 27.85 1.15 7.35
N GLY A 110 27.15 0.14 6.80
CA GLY A 110 27.71 -0.86 5.90
C GLY A 110 28.62 -1.89 6.59
N SER A 111 28.67 -1.89 7.92
CA SER A 111 29.59 -2.74 8.68
C SER A 111 29.07 -4.17 8.84
N SER A 112 27.76 -4.39 8.75
CA SER A 112 27.19 -5.73 8.91
C SER A 112 27.33 -6.56 7.62
N LEU A 113 27.52 -7.87 7.78
CA LEU A 113 27.60 -8.79 6.64
C LEU A 113 26.27 -8.83 5.86
N GLY A 114 25.14 -8.71 6.57
CA GLY A 114 23.80 -8.64 5.99
C GLY A 114 23.60 -7.41 5.11
N GLU A 115 23.98 -6.23 5.60
CA GLU A 115 23.91 -4.98 4.84
C GLU A 115 24.73 -5.06 3.54
N ARG A 116 25.97 -5.54 3.63
CA ARG A 116 26.82 -5.72 2.43
C ARG A 116 26.26 -6.73 1.46
N PHE A 117 25.66 -7.81 1.95
CA PHE A 117 25.01 -8.83 1.12
C PHE A 117 23.82 -8.24 0.36
N ILE A 118 22.90 -7.58 1.08
CA ILE A 118 21.69 -6.98 0.50
C ILE A 118 22.07 -5.91 -0.52
N ASN A 119 22.97 -4.98 -0.16
CA ASN A 119 23.39 -3.91 -1.06
C ASN A 119 24.09 -4.45 -2.32
N ARG A 120 24.92 -5.49 -2.19
CA ARG A 120 25.65 -6.03 -3.34
C ARG A 120 24.78 -6.88 -4.28
N TYR A 121 23.81 -7.62 -3.76
CA TYR A 121 23.16 -8.69 -4.51
C TYR A 121 21.64 -8.56 -4.66
N ILE A 122 20.96 -7.82 -3.78
CA ILE A 122 19.49 -7.77 -3.74
C ILE A 122 18.99 -6.35 -4.06
N PHE A 123 19.40 -5.35 -3.27
CA PHE A 123 18.99 -3.95 -3.43
C PHE A 123 20.22 -3.01 -3.46
N PRO A 124 20.87 -2.87 -4.63
CA PRO A 124 21.93 -1.90 -4.82
C PRO A 124 21.45 -0.49 -4.48
N ASN A 125 22.21 0.22 -3.65
CA ASN A 125 21.88 1.56 -3.13
C ASN A 125 20.62 1.60 -2.23
N GLY A 126 20.16 0.44 -1.73
CA GLY A 126 19.17 0.42 -0.67
C GLY A 126 19.77 0.98 0.61
N GLU A 127 19.13 2.02 1.15
CA GLU A 127 19.47 2.61 2.44
C GLU A 127 18.25 2.57 3.36
N LEU A 128 18.45 2.10 4.58
CA LEU A 128 17.42 2.12 5.62
C LEU A 128 17.75 3.26 6.58
N ALA A 129 16.80 4.17 6.77
CA ALA A 129 16.89 5.17 7.81
C ALA A 129 16.29 4.64 9.12
N GLN A 130 16.79 5.15 10.25
CA GLN A 130 16.14 4.94 11.53
C GLN A 130 14.82 5.73 11.58
N LEU A 131 13.85 5.21 12.34
CA LEU A 131 12.57 5.89 12.56
C LEU A 131 12.78 7.31 13.11
N SER A 132 13.68 7.47 14.09
CA SER A 132 14.02 8.78 14.68
C SER A 132 14.45 9.80 13.62
N THR A 133 15.28 9.40 12.66
CA THR A 133 15.72 10.25 11.55
C THR A 133 14.53 10.67 10.69
N MET A 134 13.68 9.71 10.30
CA MET A 134 12.48 9.99 9.49
C MET A 134 11.53 10.97 10.20
N LEU A 135 11.25 10.73 11.49
CA LEU A 135 10.38 11.58 12.31
C LEU A 135 10.97 12.99 12.48
N SER A 136 12.27 13.10 12.75
CA SER A 136 12.97 14.39 12.89
C SER A 136 12.86 15.22 11.62
N VAL A 137 13.10 14.60 10.45
CA VAL A 137 12.98 15.29 9.16
C VAL A 137 11.54 15.71 8.90
N ALA A 138 10.54 14.86 9.21
CA ALA A 138 9.14 15.19 9.07
C ALA A 138 8.77 16.44 9.89
N GLU A 139 9.18 16.49 11.16
CA GLU A 139 8.89 17.63 12.04
C GLU A 139 9.53 18.93 11.56
N GLN A 140 10.77 18.86 11.08
CA GLN A 140 11.52 19.99 10.52
C GLN A 140 10.92 20.51 9.21
N THR A 141 10.24 19.64 8.45
CA THR A 141 9.62 19.96 7.16
C THR A 141 8.13 20.32 7.26
N GLY A 142 7.64 20.61 8.47
CA GLY A 142 6.29 21.14 8.69
C GLY A 142 5.21 20.08 8.90
N TRP A 143 5.60 18.84 9.22
CA TRP A 143 4.65 17.78 9.59
C TRP A 143 4.56 17.61 11.10
N GLU A 144 3.39 17.20 11.56
CA GLU A 144 3.09 16.73 12.90
C GLU A 144 2.88 15.23 12.85
N ILE A 145 3.50 14.52 13.79
CA ILE A 145 3.38 13.07 13.92
C ILE A 145 2.13 12.77 14.73
N VAL A 146 1.18 12.10 14.10
CA VAL A 146 -0.11 11.75 14.72
C VAL A 146 -0.04 10.37 15.36
N ASP A 147 0.54 9.40 14.64
CA ASP A 147 0.67 8.03 15.13
C ASP A 147 1.88 7.33 14.52
N VAL A 148 2.41 6.35 15.24
CA VAL A 148 3.41 5.39 14.77
C VAL A 148 3.02 4.01 15.28
N ASP A 149 2.85 3.07 14.36
CA ASP A 149 2.54 1.68 14.67
C ASP A 149 3.65 0.75 14.18
N ALA A 150 4.00 -0.25 14.99
CA ALA A 150 5.14 -1.13 14.77
C ALA A 150 4.69 -2.52 14.29
N TRP A 151 5.08 -2.90 13.08
CA TRP A 151 4.56 -4.09 12.39
C TRP A 151 5.60 -5.20 12.25
N ARG A 152 6.72 -5.12 12.99
CA ARG A 152 7.86 -6.06 12.91
C ARG A 152 7.43 -7.54 12.93
N PRO A 153 6.58 -8.02 13.87
CA PRO A 153 6.16 -9.42 13.89
C PRO A 153 5.38 -9.85 12.65
N HIS A 154 4.56 -8.96 12.08
CA HIS A 154 3.78 -9.24 10.88
C HIS A 154 4.69 -9.46 9.67
N TYR A 155 5.76 -8.66 9.57
CA TYR A 155 6.71 -8.77 8.48
C TYR A 155 7.60 -10.01 8.59
N ALA A 156 7.98 -10.40 9.81
CA ALA A 156 8.61 -11.70 10.07
C ALA A 156 7.75 -12.87 9.54
N ILE A 157 6.46 -12.90 9.89
CA ILE A 157 5.52 -13.93 9.41
C ILE A 157 5.42 -13.93 7.87
N THR A 158 5.32 -12.73 7.28
CA THR A 158 5.23 -12.56 5.83
C THR A 158 6.45 -13.14 5.11
N LEU A 159 7.65 -12.79 5.56
CA LEU A 159 8.91 -13.27 4.99
C LEU A 159 9.08 -14.78 5.21
N SER A 160 8.65 -15.31 6.35
CA SER A 160 8.65 -16.75 6.61
C SER A 160 7.73 -17.50 5.63
N HIS A 161 6.52 -17.00 5.38
CA HIS A 161 5.62 -17.57 4.36
C HIS A 161 6.23 -17.49 2.95
N TRP A 162 6.85 -16.36 2.58
CA TRP A 162 7.50 -16.21 1.29
C TRP A 162 8.69 -17.17 1.13
N ALA A 163 9.49 -17.34 2.17
CA ALA A 163 10.62 -18.25 2.17
C ALA A 163 10.18 -19.72 2.07
N ASP A 164 9.07 -20.10 2.71
CA ASP A 164 8.46 -21.43 2.58
C ASP A 164 7.94 -21.65 1.16
N ASN A 165 7.20 -20.68 0.62
CA ASN A 165 6.66 -20.75 -0.73
C ASN A 165 7.77 -20.83 -1.78
N PHE A 166 8.81 -19.99 -1.67
CA PHE A 166 9.96 -20.03 -2.58
C PHE A 166 10.68 -21.37 -2.53
N ARG A 167 10.84 -21.96 -1.33
CA ARG A 167 11.44 -23.29 -1.17
C ARG A 167 10.64 -24.37 -1.89
N ARG A 168 9.30 -24.33 -1.84
CA ARG A 168 8.43 -25.31 -2.52
C ARG A 168 8.59 -25.29 -4.04
N VAL A 169 8.93 -24.14 -4.61
CA VAL A 169 9.08 -23.96 -6.06
C VAL A 169 10.54 -23.75 -6.48
N PHE A 170 11.50 -24.14 -5.64
CA PHE A 170 12.92 -23.80 -5.85
C PHE A 170 13.45 -24.29 -7.20
N ASP A 171 13.20 -25.54 -7.58
CA ASP A 171 13.70 -26.10 -8.85
C ASP A 171 13.14 -25.33 -10.06
N ARG A 172 11.87 -24.94 -10.01
CA ARG A 172 11.25 -24.08 -11.03
C ARG A 172 11.95 -22.71 -11.09
N MET A 173 12.30 -22.13 -9.95
CA MET A 173 13.04 -20.87 -9.91
C MET A 173 14.46 -21.03 -10.46
N VAL A 174 15.14 -22.14 -10.16
CA VAL A 174 16.46 -22.47 -10.76
C VAL A 174 16.36 -22.50 -12.28
N SER A 175 15.33 -23.14 -12.85
CA SER A 175 15.11 -23.15 -14.30
C SER A 175 14.84 -21.76 -14.89
N LEU A 176 14.15 -20.88 -14.16
CA LEU A 176 13.75 -19.55 -14.65
C LEU A 176 14.85 -18.49 -14.54
N MET A 177 15.60 -18.47 -13.45
CA MET A 177 16.58 -17.40 -13.15
C MET A 177 18.02 -17.88 -12.97
N GLY A 178 18.25 -19.19 -13.04
CA GLY A 178 19.54 -19.81 -12.79
C GLY A 178 19.81 -20.03 -11.30
N GLU A 179 20.58 -21.08 -11.00
CA GLU A 179 20.81 -21.57 -9.64
C GLU A 179 21.40 -20.50 -8.71
N ARG A 180 22.39 -19.73 -9.19
CA ARG A 180 23.03 -18.68 -8.39
C ARG A 180 22.02 -17.65 -7.89
N LYS A 181 21.14 -17.15 -8.76
CA LYS A 181 20.13 -16.16 -8.38
C LYS A 181 19.07 -16.76 -7.46
N ALA A 182 18.65 -18.00 -7.73
CA ALA A 182 17.68 -18.69 -6.88
C ALA A 182 18.22 -18.89 -5.45
N ARG A 183 19.49 -19.25 -5.29
CA ARG A 183 20.13 -19.37 -3.97
C ARG A 183 20.25 -18.03 -3.24
N LEU A 184 20.60 -16.95 -3.95
CA LEU A 184 20.64 -15.60 -3.37
C LEU A 184 19.26 -15.17 -2.85
N TRP A 185 18.20 -15.40 -3.62
CA TRP A 185 16.82 -15.11 -3.20
C TRP A 185 16.38 -15.94 -1.99
N GLN A 186 16.70 -17.23 -1.97
CA GLN A 186 16.40 -18.08 -0.82
C GLN A 186 17.11 -17.59 0.45
N LEU A 187 18.40 -17.24 0.34
CA LEU A 187 19.18 -16.70 1.46
C LEU A 187 18.63 -15.35 1.92
N TYR A 188 18.29 -14.47 0.99
CA TYR A 188 17.67 -13.17 1.28
C TYR A 188 16.37 -13.34 2.07
N LEU A 189 15.40 -14.12 1.57
CA LEU A 189 14.10 -14.27 2.22
C LEU A 189 14.21 -14.83 3.64
N ARG A 190 15.07 -15.85 3.84
CA ARG A 190 15.31 -16.42 5.18
C ARG A 190 16.10 -15.50 6.09
N GLY A 191 17.11 -14.82 5.55
CA GLY A 191 17.92 -13.87 6.28
C GLY A 191 17.09 -12.68 6.77
N SER A 192 16.23 -12.13 5.91
CA SER A 192 15.31 -11.06 6.29
C SER A 192 14.27 -11.54 7.30
N ALA A 193 13.68 -12.73 7.14
CA ALA A 193 12.77 -13.29 8.15
C ALA A 193 13.44 -13.34 9.53
N PHE A 194 14.65 -13.89 9.59
CA PHE A 194 15.46 -13.93 10.80
C PHE A 194 15.77 -12.52 11.35
N ALA A 195 16.07 -11.55 10.48
CA ALA A 195 16.35 -10.18 10.88
C ALA A 195 15.16 -9.51 11.58
N PHE A 196 13.95 -9.66 11.02
CA PHE A 196 12.72 -9.16 11.65
C PHE A 196 12.35 -9.92 12.93
N GLU A 197 12.56 -11.24 12.99
CA GLU A 197 12.31 -12.06 14.19
C GLU A 197 13.19 -11.62 15.37
N ASN A 198 14.47 -11.30 15.10
CA ASN A 198 15.49 -10.98 16.11
C ASN A 198 15.71 -9.47 16.32
N ASP A 199 14.79 -8.62 15.87
CA ASP A 199 14.81 -7.16 16.08
C ASP A 199 16.01 -6.42 15.45
N TYR A 200 16.64 -7.03 14.43
CA TYR A 200 17.65 -6.36 13.61
C TYR A 200 17.02 -5.38 12.62
N GLU A 201 15.83 -5.70 12.11
CA GLU A 201 15.06 -4.84 11.20
C GLU A 201 13.68 -4.55 11.78
N ARG A 202 13.15 -3.37 11.47
CA ARG A 202 11.84 -2.90 11.93
C ARG A 202 11.02 -2.41 10.76
N ILE A 203 9.72 -2.32 10.95
CA ILE A 203 8.81 -1.72 9.97
C ILE A 203 7.77 -0.92 10.74
N TYR A 204 7.52 0.29 10.27
CA TYR A 204 6.62 1.22 10.91
C TYR A 204 5.60 1.74 9.92
N GLN A 205 4.41 1.97 10.43
CA GLN A 205 3.37 2.75 9.78
C GLN A 205 3.24 4.07 10.53
N THR A 206 3.68 5.16 9.91
CA THR A 206 3.63 6.50 10.50
C THR A 206 2.50 7.30 9.87
N VAL A 207 1.65 7.91 10.69
CA VAL A 207 0.58 8.81 10.30
C VAL A 207 1.02 10.25 10.57
N LEU A 208 1.01 11.09 9.55
CA LEU A 208 1.45 12.49 9.63
C LEU A 208 0.38 13.47 9.14
N ARG A 209 0.21 14.61 9.80
CA ARG A 209 -0.60 15.74 9.32
C ARG A 209 0.26 16.98 9.11
N ARG A 210 -0.17 17.96 8.30
CA ARG A 210 0.62 19.19 8.17
C ARG A 210 0.37 20.08 9.39
N LYS A 211 1.44 20.67 9.94
CA LYS A 211 1.35 21.65 11.04
C LYS A 211 0.54 22.90 10.65
N SER A 212 0.44 23.20 9.35
CA SER A 212 -0.37 24.30 8.83
C SER A 212 -1.88 24.08 8.96
N ASP A 213 -2.31 22.85 9.26
CA ASP A 213 -3.72 22.50 9.27
C ASP A 213 -4.37 22.99 10.56
N LYS A 214 -5.31 23.94 10.42
CA LYS A 214 -5.94 24.58 11.58
C LYS A 214 -7.09 23.76 12.18
N ILE A 215 -7.66 22.84 11.42
CA ILE A 215 -8.80 22.03 11.84
C ILE A 215 -8.30 20.63 12.20
N TRP A 216 -8.63 20.18 13.41
CA TRP A 216 -8.45 18.79 13.79
C TRP A 216 -9.56 17.94 13.19
N ASN A 217 -9.20 17.06 12.25
CA ASN A 217 -10.14 16.22 11.48
C ASN A 217 -9.95 14.71 11.75
N LEU A 218 -9.20 14.34 12.78
CA LEU A 218 -8.97 12.95 13.17
C LEU A 218 -9.83 12.58 14.39
N PRO A 219 -10.24 11.31 14.53
CA PRO A 219 -10.83 10.82 15.77
C PRO A 219 -9.89 11.09 16.95
N LEU A 220 -10.44 11.43 18.11
CA LEU A 220 -9.65 11.66 19.34
C LEU A 220 -9.07 10.36 19.91
N THR A 221 -9.62 9.20 19.51
CA THR A 221 -9.16 7.88 19.89
C THR A 221 -8.91 7.03 18.63
N ARG A 222 -8.13 5.96 18.77
CA ARG A 222 -7.87 5.01 17.67
C ARG A 222 -8.98 3.96 17.49
N THR A 223 -10.12 4.15 18.14
CA THR A 223 -11.26 3.25 17.99
C THR A 223 -11.69 3.23 16.52
N GLY A 224 -11.80 2.03 15.93
CA GLY A 224 -12.15 1.86 14.51
C GLY A 224 -10.99 2.07 13.52
N TRP A 225 -9.73 2.20 13.98
CA TRP A 225 -8.57 2.24 13.08
C TRP A 225 -8.13 0.84 12.63
N LEU A 226 -8.38 -0.17 13.46
CA LEU A 226 -7.99 -1.57 13.26
C LEU A 226 -9.27 -2.41 13.23
N CYS A 227 -9.92 -2.48 12.07
CA CYS A 227 -11.10 -3.32 11.83
C CYS A 227 -10.67 -4.66 11.23
#